data_AF-A0A0C9WL43-F1
#
_entry.id   AF-A0A0C9WL43-F1
#
_cell.length_a   1.000
_cell.length_b   1.000
_cell.length_c   1.000
_cell.angle_alpha   90.00
_cell.angle_beta   90.00
_cell.angle_gamma   90.00
#
_symmetry.space_group_name_H-M   'P 1'
#
loop_
_entity.id
_entity.type
_entity.pdbx_description
1 polymer ?
#
loop_
_entity_poly.entity_id
_entity_poly.type
_entity_poly.pdbx_seq_one_letter_code
_entity_poly.pdbx_strand_id
1 'polypeptide(L)'
;MTAHVNSKVLAVLDPHHVSSVMKSTSTFAGGYPVPGPQSPTVATAMNKDCFVDENTWRLIAENGEFDDIVVGSGFCALAYIDEALRLDPFRKILLLERGGFWLPDHFQNLPLPFQFVSHDVSETFPWELTSETVKGNLYLNGSSPFFGGRSSFWSIWSPHAIGKRASTDTDTVDPENEKTRDKFNLMDGFPKFMKEIAKKPHFYKDAERLLHVKPANKIEDPVYKSVLQKQFDRYLRSALDDGPVDIPGALCTEPARLATGVPIGLPTQGFRQFSVVGSLLSINEWQNKLARQNPPAGSPIMIATDVVIERFEVEGPGGKPTHARVLHTSRGPLTLRGGKTNVILATGAIPATTILLNSLDETLKIRARTSGPLLVNPTGKRITSHFRSQVKARFKPGDDWVQEDAEANVPQDVALQLVGDEALALPTDRPVVSASHLRGRDENNGNLQWHIQIHGTHIPVGYHGRGLSVEEKARLYSRLFTSLAPDNGDTLTPEQAENSDGYVLVSCSVLGEHPKGTPSQIELNQSNPDVTTNIRLHLDLHTTSSSALPKDSAIKLWKTMEESTYDPFGYPAK
;
A
#
# COMPACT_ATOMS: atom_id res chain seq x y z
N MET A 1 -50.18 -21.27 -3.95
CA MET A 1 -50.29 -20.65 -2.61
C MET A 1 -48.90 -20.53 -2.02
N THR A 2 -48.11 -19.61 -2.56
CA THR A 2 -46.65 -19.54 -2.41
C THR A 2 -46.24 -18.16 -1.93
N ALA A 3 -45.35 -18.17 -0.92
CA ALA A 3 -44.41 -17.12 -0.53
C ALA A 3 -44.98 -15.77 -0.03
N HIS A 4 -45.33 -15.75 1.26
CA HIS A 4 -45.34 -14.54 2.10
C HIS A 4 -44.39 -14.72 3.29
N VAL A 5 -43.12 -14.99 2.97
CA VAL A 5 -42.02 -14.97 3.94
C VAL A 5 -40.88 -14.16 3.31
N ASN A 6 -40.23 -13.32 4.12
CA ASN A 6 -39.02 -12.51 3.84
C ASN A 6 -39.13 -11.05 3.37
N SER A 7 -39.82 -10.22 4.14
CA SER A 7 -39.35 -8.82 4.38
C SER A 7 -38.87 -8.59 5.82
N LYS A 8 -39.29 -9.42 6.79
CA LYS A 8 -38.92 -9.28 8.21
C LYS A 8 -37.53 -9.83 8.57
N VAL A 9 -36.97 -10.78 7.82
CA VAL A 9 -35.65 -11.36 8.13
C VAL A 9 -34.51 -10.37 7.83
N LEU A 10 -34.68 -9.45 6.88
CA LEU A 10 -33.67 -8.41 6.61
C LEU A 10 -33.67 -7.30 7.67
N ALA A 11 -34.79 -7.02 8.33
CA ALA A 11 -34.84 -6.12 9.48
C ALA A 11 -34.18 -6.71 10.75
N VAL A 12 -33.97 -8.04 10.77
CA VAL A 12 -33.30 -8.77 11.87
C VAL A 12 -31.78 -8.88 11.64
N LEU A 13 -31.27 -8.51 10.47
CA LEU A 13 -29.84 -8.53 10.17
C LEU A 13 -29.15 -7.18 10.34
N ASP A 14 -29.86 -6.13 10.79
CA ASP A 14 -29.20 -4.92 11.30
C ASP A 14 -28.62 -5.26 12.69
N PRO A 15 -27.28 -5.35 12.86
CA PRO A 15 -26.67 -5.62 14.16
C PRO A 15 -27.07 -4.58 15.22
N HIS A 16 -27.45 -3.38 14.80
CA HIS A 16 -27.98 -2.35 15.69
C HIS A 16 -29.45 -2.53 16.01
N HIS A 17 -30.26 -3.14 15.14
CA HIS A 17 -31.66 -3.45 15.44
C HIS A 17 -31.76 -4.65 16.39
N VAL A 18 -30.94 -5.69 16.22
CA VAL A 18 -30.81 -6.80 17.19
C VAL A 18 -30.26 -6.28 18.53
N SER A 19 -29.25 -5.42 18.51
CA SER A 19 -28.77 -4.72 19.72
C SER A 19 -29.84 -3.82 20.33
N SER A 20 -30.68 -3.13 19.55
CA SER A 20 -31.73 -2.24 20.06
C SER A 20 -32.94 -2.98 20.61
N VAL A 21 -33.30 -4.12 20.03
CA VAL A 21 -34.36 -5.00 20.54
C VAL A 21 -33.90 -5.65 21.85
N MET A 22 -32.61 -5.96 22.00
CA MET A 22 -32.00 -6.34 23.28
C MET A 22 -31.75 -5.16 24.25
N LYS A 23 -31.88 -3.89 23.82
CA LYS A 23 -31.78 -2.70 24.71
C LYS A 23 -33.04 -2.40 25.51
N SER A 24 -34.15 -3.13 25.30
CA SER A 24 -35.28 -3.02 26.22
C SER A 24 -35.01 -3.67 27.58
N THR A 25 -33.92 -4.44 27.73
CA THR A 25 -33.39 -4.85 29.03
C THR A 25 -32.28 -3.91 29.50
N SER A 26 -32.71 -2.73 29.95
CA SER A 26 -32.13 -1.93 31.03
C SER A 26 -30.59 -1.92 31.20
N THR A 27 -29.92 -0.91 30.65
CA THR A 27 -28.62 -0.42 31.19
C THR A 27 -28.72 0.08 32.64
N PHE A 28 -29.95 0.25 33.13
CA PHE A 28 -30.28 0.64 34.50
C PHE A 28 -31.30 -0.32 35.10
N ALA A 29 -30.85 -1.36 35.79
CA ALA A 29 -31.72 -2.12 36.68
C ALA A 29 -31.85 -1.31 37.99
N GLY A 30 -33.01 -0.69 38.21
CA GLY A 30 -33.26 0.12 39.42
C GLY A 30 -32.45 1.42 39.51
N GLY A 31 -32.04 2.02 38.39
CA GLY A 31 -31.28 3.27 38.38
C GLY A 31 -29.76 3.13 38.57
N TYR A 32 -29.25 1.91 38.70
CA TYR A 32 -27.80 1.63 38.80
C TYR A 32 -27.26 0.99 37.51
N PRO A 33 -26.03 1.33 37.10
CA PRO A 33 -25.39 0.71 35.96
C PRO A 33 -25.23 -0.79 36.21
N VAL A 34 -25.70 -1.61 35.27
CA VAL A 34 -25.44 -3.06 35.28
C VAL A 34 -23.94 -3.28 34.99
N PRO A 35 -23.21 -4.06 35.80
CA PRO A 35 -21.81 -4.36 35.54
C PRO A 35 -21.62 -4.99 34.14
N GLY A 36 -20.86 -4.32 33.28
CA GLY A 36 -20.47 -4.85 31.97
C GLY A 36 -19.31 -5.85 32.04
N PRO A 37 -18.85 -6.38 30.89
CA PRO A 37 -17.64 -7.21 30.82
C PRO A 37 -16.45 -6.51 31.49
N GLN A 38 -15.77 -7.21 32.41
CA GLN A 38 -14.64 -6.64 33.18
C GLN A 38 -13.30 -6.75 32.45
N SER A 39 -13.28 -7.34 31.25
CA SER A 39 -12.09 -7.48 30.42
C SER A 39 -12.44 -7.30 28.93
N PRO A 40 -12.92 -6.11 28.52
CA PRO A 40 -13.23 -5.85 27.13
C PRO A 40 -11.94 -5.90 26.29
N THR A 41 -12.00 -6.58 25.15
CA THR A 41 -10.98 -6.48 24.10
C THR A 41 -11.31 -5.31 23.19
N VAL A 42 -10.32 -4.83 22.43
CA VAL A 42 -10.54 -3.80 21.39
C VAL A 42 -11.64 -4.24 20.41
N ALA A 43 -11.63 -5.52 20.01
CA ALA A 43 -12.69 -6.11 19.20
C ALA A 43 -14.06 -5.95 19.88
N THR A 44 -14.23 -6.34 21.14
CA THR A 44 -15.53 -6.19 21.82
C THR A 44 -16.00 -4.74 21.95
N ALA A 45 -15.07 -3.79 22.10
CA ALA A 45 -15.40 -2.37 22.15
C ALA A 45 -15.89 -1.85 20.79
N MET A 46 -15.28 -2.32 19.70
CA MET A 46 -15.60 -1.91 18.33
C MET A 46 -16.77 -2.69 17.71
N ASN A 47 -17.01 -3.94 18.11
CA ASN A 47 -18.04 -4.82 17.54
C ASN A 47 -19.42 -4.18 17.57
N LYS A 48 -19.76 -3.50 18.67
CA LYS A 48 -21.08 -2.86 18.83
C LYS A 48 -21.42 -1.91 17.68
N ASP A 49 -20.41 -1.24 17.13
CA ASP A 49 -20.60 -0.15 16.19
C ASP A 49 -20.06 -0.43 14.78
N CYS A 50 -19.09 -1.35 14.65
CA CYS A 50 -18.35 -1.55 13.39
C CYS A 50 -18.26 -3.00 12.89
N PHE A 51 -18.32 -4.01 13.77
CA PHE A 51 -18.00 -5.40 13.39
C PHE A 51 -19.08 -6.41 13.80
N VAL A 52 -19.12 -7.53 13.06
CA VAL A 52 -20.05 -8.64 13.28
C VAL A 52 -19.67 -9.39 14.56
N ASP A 53 -20.57 -9.38 15.55
CA ASP A 53 -20.44 -10.19 16.77
C ASP A 53 -20.78 -11.68 16.53
N GLU A 54 -20.65 -12.51 17.57
CA GLU A 54 -20.93 -13.96 17.46
C GLU A 54 -22.38 -14.29 17.13
N ASN A 55 -23.34 -13.52 17.64
CA ASN A 55 -24.74 -13.77 17.38
C ASN A 55 -25.10 -13.43 15.92
N THR A 56 -24.60 -12.29 15.45
CA THR A 56 -24.78 -11.83 14.07
C THR A 56 -24.08 -12.77 13.10
N TRP A 57 -22.89 -13.28 13.44
CA TRP A 57 -22.20 -14.28 12.64
C TRP A 57 -22.99 -15.57 12.46
N ARG A 58 -23.60 -16.11 13.53
CA ARG A 58 -24.46 -17.31 13.42
C ARG A 58 -25.61 -17.07 12.46
N LEU A 59 -26.27 -15.91 12.55
CA LEU A 59 -27.35 -15.54 11.63
C LEU A 59 -26.86 -15.42 10.18
N ILE A 60 -25.66 -14.86 9.97
CA ILE A 60 -25.01 -14.79 8.65
C ILE A 60 -24.72 -16.18 8.11
N ALA A 61 -24.15 -17.08 8.91
CA ALA A 61 -23.81 -18.43 8.49
C ALA A 61 -25.06 -19.27 8.14
N GLU A 62 -26.15 -19.10 8.89
CA GLU A 62 -27.38 -19.85 8.70
C GLU A 62 -28.26 -19.28 7.58
N ASN A 63 -28.34 -17.95 7.45
CA ASN A 63 -29.38 -17.27 6.67
C ASN A 63 -28.86 -16.10 5.83
N GLY A 64 -27.57 -15.80 5.86
CA GLY A 64 -26.98 -14.66 5.14
C GLY A 64 -27.13 -14.79 3.63
N GLU A 65 -27.68 -13.75 3.01
CA GLU A 65 -27.73 -13.58 1.55
C GLU A 65 -27.01 -12.28 1.19
N PHE A 66 -25.88 -12.42 0.49
CA PHE A 66 -25.03 -11.31 0.07
C PHE A 66 -24.88 -11.33 -1.44
N ASP A 67 -24.82 -10.14 -2.04
CA ASP A 67 -24.47 -9.98 -3.44
C ASP A 67 -22.98 -10.25 -3.63
N ASP A 68 -22.16 -9.77 -2.68
CA ASP A 68 -20.71 -9.94 -2.70
C ASP A 68 -20.16 -10.32 -1.33
N ILE A 69 -19.20 -11.24 -1.34
CA ILE A 69 -18.31 -11.53 -0.22
C ILE A 69 -16.91 -11.08 -0.61
N VAL A 70 -16.39 -10.09 0.10
CA VAL A 70 -15.04 -9.55 -0.09
C VAL A 70 -14.15 -10.14 0.99
N VAL A 71 -13.08 -10.82 0.58
CA VAL A 71 -12.13 -11.46 1.50
C VAL A 71 -10.86 -10.64 1.57
N GLY A 72 -10.53 -10.11 2.74
CA GLY A 72 -9.45 -9.17 3.01
C GLY A 72 -9.93 -7.72 2.97
N SER A 73 -9.36 -6.88 3.84
CA SER A 73 -9.76 -5.48 4.04
C SER A 73 -8.73 -4.42 3.57
N GLY A 74 -7.85 -4.80 2.64
CA GLY A 74 -6.81 -3.91 2.10
C GLY A 74 -7.28 -2.98 0.96
N PHE A 75 -6.32 -2.40 0.23
CA PHE A 75 -6.60 -1.44 -0.86
C PHE A 75 -7.58 -1.95 -1.92
N CYS A 76 -7.44 -3.20 -2.36
CA CYS A 76 -8.34 -3.78 -3.36
C CYS A 76 -9.78 -3.89 -2.86
N ALA A 77 -9.96 -4.18 -1.56
CA ALA A 77 -11.28 -4.25 -0.95
C ALA A 77 -11.90 -2.85 -0.88
N LEU A 78 -11.14 -1.84 -0.45
CA LEU A 78 -11.59 -0.45 -0.43
C LEU A 78 -12.04 0.01 -1.84
N ALA A 79 -11.21 -0.22 -2.86
CA ALA A 79 -11.54 0.18 -4.23
C ALA A 79 -12.79 -0.54 -4.76
N TYR A 80 -12.92 -1.84 -4.48
CA TYR A 80 -14.09 -2.60 -4.89
C TYR A 80 -15.36 -2.11 -4.18
N ILE A 81 -15.31 -1.95 -2.85
CA ILE A 81 -16.47 -1.58 -2.03
C ILE A 81 -16.94 -0.15 -2.35
N ASP A 82 -16.01 0.82 -2.47
CA ASP A 82 -16.35 2.20 -2.86
C ASP A 82 -17.10 2.23 -4.20
N GLU A 83 -16.57 1.55 -5.21
CA GLU A 83 -17.17 1.55 -6.54
C GLU A 83 -18.48 0.75 -6.59
N ALA A 84 -18.55 -0.42 -5.94
CA ALA A 84 -19.74 -1.26 -5.89
C ALA A 84 -20.93 -0.51 -5.28
N LEU A 85 -20.71 0.21 -4.17
CA LEU A 85 -21.76 0.97 -3.48
C LEU A 85 -22.09 2.30 -4.16
N ARG A 86 -21.14 2.89 -4.89
CA ARG A 86 -21.41 4.05 -5.75
C ARG A 86 -22.32 3.70 -6.91
N LEU A 87 -22.17 2.50 -7.48
CA LEU A 87 -23.01 1.98 -8.55
C LEU A 87 -24.37 1.51 -8.03
N ASP A 88 -24.40 0.87 -6.87
CA ASP A 88 -25.63 0.40 -6.22
C ASP A 88 -25.52 0.51 -4.69
N PRO A 89 -26.15 1.52 -4.06
CA PRO A 89 -26.08 1.69 -2.61
C PRO A 89 -26.84 0.60 -1.84
N PHE A 90 -27.69 -0.20 -2.50
CA PHE A 90 -28.43 -1.30 -1.85
C PHE A 90 -27.69 -2.64 -1.90
N ARG A 91 -26.53 -2.69 -2.55
CA ARG A 91 -25.71 -3.89 -2.69
C ARG A 91 -25.28 -4.43 -1.33
N LYS A 92 -25.58 -5.70 -1.06
CA LYS A 92 -25.28 -6.35 0.23
C LYS A 92 -23.90 -6.95 0.21
N ILE A 93 -23.01 -6.39 1.02
CA ILE A 93 -21.60 -6.78 1.07
C ILE A 93 -21.25 -7.37 2.44
N LEU A 94 -20.62 -8.55 2.43
CA LEU A 94 -19.94 -9.14 3.60
C LEU A 94 -18.42 -9.04 3.40
N LEU A 95 -17.76 -8.26 4.24
CA LEU A 95 -16.31 -8.12 4.28
C LEU A 95 -15.74 -9.06 5.36
N LEU A 96 -14.84 -9.96 4.97
CA LEU A 96 -14.20 -10.94 5.85
C LEU A 96 -12.72 -10.60 6.00
N GLU A 97 -12.25 -10.40 7.21
CA GLU A 97 -10.84 -10.12 7.51
C GLU A 97 -10.27 -11.17 8.46
N ARG A 98 -9.08 -11.69 8.14
CA ARG A 98 -8.42 -12.73 8.96
C ARG A 98 -7.94 -12.18 10.30
N GLY A 99 -7.57 -10.92 10.32
CA GLY A 99 -7.06 -10.22 11.50
C GLY A 99 -8.13 -9.50 12.31
N GLY A 100 -7.75 -9.12 13.51
CA GLY A 100 -8.51 -8.18 14.33
C GLY A 100 -8.28 -6.72 13.91
N PHE A 101 -9.05 -5.82 14.49
CA PHE A 101 -8.75 -4.39 14.46
C PHE A 101 -7.56 -4.08 15.37
N TRP A 102 -6.59 -3.32 14.86
CA TRP A 102 -5.40 -2.95 15.61
C TRP A 102 -5.25 -1.44 15.82
N LEU A 103 -5.12 -0.68 14.73
CA LEU A 103 -4.96 0.77 14.76
C LEU A 103 -6.06 1.43 13.91
N PRO A 104 -6.61 2.57 14.34
CA PRO A 104 -7.57 3.33 13.55
C PRO A 104 -6.94 4.03 12.34
N ASP A 105 -5.61 4.11 12.30
CA ASP A 105 -4.86 4.92 11.34
C ASP A 105 -3.45 4.35 11.10
N HIS A 106 -2.70 4.98 10.20
CA HIS A 106 -1.30 4.67 9.91
C HIS A 106 -0.44 4.77 11.18
N PHE A 107 0.47 3.81 11.40
CA PHE A 107 1.28 3.78 12.62
C PHE A 107 2.19 5.01 12.76
N GLN A 108 2.70 5.57 11.64
CA GLN A 108 3.50 6.80 11.64
C GLN A 108 2.70 8.03 12.09
N ASN A 109 1.36 7.99 12.05
CA ASN A 109 0.51 9.07 12.57
C ASN A 109 0.35 9.02 14.10
N LEU A 110 0.83 7.96 14.76
CA LEU A 110 0.76 7.86 16.21
C LEU A 110 1.76 8.83 16.87
N PRO A 111 1.45 9.35 18.09
CA PRO A 111 2.38 10.17 18.83
C PRO A 111 3.75 9.49 19.00
N LEU A 112 4.84 10.28 19.05
CA LEU A 112 6.23 9.78 19.12
C LEU A 112 6.47 8.66 20.16
N PRO A 113 5.87 8.68 21.36
CA PRO A 113 6.01 7.58 22.31
C PRO A 113 5.56 6.22 21.76
N PHE A 114 4.66 6.15 20.78
CA PHE A 114 4.18 4.91 20.18
C PHE A 114 4.95 4.48 18.92
N GLN A 115 5.97 5.23 18.49
CA GLN A 115 6.76 4.89 17.30
C GLN A 115 7.66 3.64 17.50
N PHE A 116 7.74 3.10 18.73
CA PHE A 116 8.34 1.77 18.95
C PHE A 116 7.47 0.63 18.41
N VAL A 117 6.20 0.91 18.09
CA VAL A 117 5.32 -0.02 17.37
C VAL A 117 5.84 -0.11 15.93
N SER A 118 6.91 -0.88 15.76
CA SER A 118 7.65 -0.98 14.51
C SER A 118 7.01 -1.95 13.54
N HIS A 119 7.46 -1.88 12.29
CA HIS A 119 7.10 -2.80 11.22
C HIS A 119 7.33 -4.27 11.59
N ASP A 120 8.47 -4.59 12.23
CA ASP A 120 8.93 -5.96 12.44
C ASP A 120 7.98 -6.79 13.33
N VAL A 121 7.27 -6.16 14.27
CA VAL A 121 6.30 -6.85 15.14
C VAL A 121 4.91 -7.02 14.49
N SER A 122 4.67 -6.37 13.34
CA SER A 122 3.40 -6.38 12.63
C SER A 122 3.32 -7.39 11.49
N GLU A 123 4.46 -7.94 11.09
CA GLU A 123 4.57 -8.81 9.93
C GLU A 123 4.46 -10.28 10.30
N THR A 124 3.83 -11.04 9.41
CA THR A 124 3.77 -12.50 9.47
C THR A 124 4.24 -13.07 8.14
N PHE A 125 4.83 -14.26 8.17
CA PHE A 125 5.34 -14.91 6.96
C PHE A 125 4.55 -16.20 6.74
N PRO A 126 3.38 -16.14 6.08
CA PRO A 126 2.53 -17.32 5.85
C PRO A 126 3.07 -18.23 4.72
N TRP A 127 4.40 -18.40 4.67
CA TRP A 127 5.11 -19.23 3.70
C TRP A 127 6.45 -19.68 4.28
N GLU A 128 6.94 -20.80 3.76
CA GLU A 128 8.33 -21.23 3.92
C GLU A 128 9.15 -20.79 2.68
N LEU A 129 10.39 -20.38 2.88
CA LEU A 129 11.31 -20.14 1.75
C LEU A 129 11.94 -21.47 1.31
N THR A 130 12.14 -21.65 0.00
CA THR A 130 12.91 -22.81 -0.48
C THR A 130 14.40 -22.66 -0.17
N SER A 131 15.11 -23.79 -0.09
CA SER A 131 16.57 -23.82 0.13
C SER A 131 17.34 -22.98 -0.91
N GLU A 132 16.90 -22.97 -2.16
CA GLU A 132 17.48 -22.19 -3.26
C GLU A 132 17.32 -20.69 -3.00
N THR A 133 16.13 -20.28 -2.57
CA THR A 133 15.83 -18.88 -2.24
C THR A 133 16.72 -18.39 -1.11
N VAL A 134 16.87 -19.20 -0.06
CA VAL A 134 17.74 -18.90 1.09
C VAL A 134 19.20 -18.81 0.67
N LYS A 135 19.69 -19.74 -0.17
CA LYS A 135 21.07 -19.71 -0.70
C LYS A 135 21.34 -18.46 -1.54
N GLY A 136 20.32 -17.94 -2.21
CA GLY A 136 20.38 -16.67 -2.96
C GLY A 136 20.33 -15.42 -2.07
N ASN A 137 20.19 -15.56 -0.75
CA ASN A 137 19.96 -14.46 0.20
C ASN A 137 18.76 -13.57 -0.18
N LEU A 138 17.73 -14.17 -0.78
CA LEU A 138 16.51 -13.47 -1.16
C LEU A 138 15.45 -13.63 -0.07
N TYR A 139 14.76 -12.54 0.23
CA TYR A 139 13.62 -12.53 1.14
C TYR A 139 12.50 -11.66 0.57
N LEU A 140 11.28 -11.86 1.08
CA LEU A 140 10.11 -11.06 0.77
C LEU A 140 9.55 -10.52 2.09
N ASN A 141 9.23 -9.23 2.15
CA ASN A 141 8.58 -8.66 3.32
C ASN A 141 7.26 -9.39 3.59
N GLY A 142 6.86 -9.49 4.86
CA GLY A 142 5.74 -10.32 5.31
C GLY A 142 4.35 -9.85 4.88
N SER A 143 3.32 -10.32 5.58
CA SER A 143 1.95 -9.86 5.46
C SER A 143 1.52 -9.25 6.79
N SER A 144 0.68 -8.21 6.77
CA SER A 144 0.12 -7.59 7.98
C SER A 144 -1.33 -8.08 8.16
N PRO A 145 -1.60 -9.09 9.00
CA PRO A 145 -2.93 -9.71 9.12
C PRO A 145 -3.78 -8.92 10.12
N PHE A 146 -4.11 -7.68 9.77
CA PHE A 146 -4.97 -6.79 10.55
C PHE A 146 -6.04 -6.19 9.64
N PHE A 147 -7.12 -5.69 10.23
CA PHE A 147 -8.07 -4.85 9.50
C PHE A 147 -7.35 -3.65 8.87
N GLY A 148 -7.54 -3.44 7.56
CA GLY A 148 -6.79 -2.49 6.72
C GLY A 148 -5.51 -3.05 6.09
N GLY A 149 -5.03 -4.20 6.56
CA GLY A 149 -3.85 -4.90 6.06
C GLY A 149 -2.57 -4.05 6.10
N ARG A 150 -1.75 -4.19 5.04
CA ARG A 150 -0.48 -3.44 4.86
C ARG A 150 -0.66 -1.92 4.80
N SER A 151 -1.88 -1.41 4.57
CA SER A 151 -2.11 0.04 4.50
C SER A 151 -1.87 0.79 5.81
N SER A 152 -1.74 0.09 6.94
CA SER A 152 -1.37 0.71 8.21
C SER A 152 0.15 0.81 8.42
N PHE A 153 0.97 0.24 7.52
CA PHE A 153 2.45 0.17 7.58
C PHE A 153 3.16 0.51 6.27
N TRP A 154 2.43 0.85 5.22
CA TRP A 154 2.98 1.02 3.88
C TRP A 154 3.68 2.37 3.71
N SER A 155 4.60 2.39 2.74
CA SER A 155 5.20 3.60 2.23
C SER A 155 4.20 4.23 1.27
N ILE A 156 3.55 5.33 1.66
CA ILE A 156 2.40 6.01 1.01
C ILE A 156 2.64 6.51 -0.43
N TRP A 157 3.71 6.06 -1.09
CA TRP A 157 4.07 6.36 -2.47
C TRP A 157 3.02 5.78 -3.42
N SER A 158 2.46 6.66 -4.26
CA SER A 158 1.40 6.33 -5.21
C SER A 158 1.76 6.79 -6.63
N PRO A 159 2.86 6.27 -7.22
CA PRO A 159 3.25 6.62 -8.58
C PRO A 159 2.25 6.07 -9.60
N HIS A 160 2.05 6.80 -10.70
CA HIS A 160 1.30 6.27 -11.84
C HIS A 160 2.09 5.15 -12.53
N ALA A 161 1.41 4.05 -12.85
CA ALA A 161 2.02 2.88 -13.50
C ALA A 161 2.22 3.08 -15.01
N ILE A 162 1.32 3.83 -15.64
CA ILE A 162 1.40 4.30 -17.02
C ILE A 162 0.93 5.75 -17.04
N GLY A 163 1.44 6.57 -17.97
CA GLY A 163 0.89 7.91 -18.18
C GLY A 163 1.92 9.02 -18.27
N LYS A 164 1.40 10.25 -18.40
CA LYS A 164 2.14 11.47 -18.76
C LYS A 164 3.34 11.70 -17.82
N ARG A 165 4.49 12.10 -18.39
CA ARG A 165 5.47 12.95 -17.69
C ARG A 165 4.65 14.11 -17.11
N ALA A 166 4.72 14.38 -15.81
CA ALA A 166 4.08 15.55 -15.22
C ALA A 166 4.71 16.79 -15.87
N SER A 167 4.17 17.26 -16.99
CA SER A 167 4.48 18.59 -17.50
C SER A 167 3.89 19.56 -16.49
N THR A 168 4.76 20.40 -15.95
CA THR A 168 4.49 21.61 -15.18
C THR A 168 3.08 22.15 -15.40
N ASP A 169 2.22 22.13 -14.36
CA ASP A 169 1.03 22.97 -14.04
C ASP A 169 0.14 23.58 -15.16
N THR A 170 0.30 23.23 -16.42
CA THR A 170 -0.42 23.76 -17.57
C THR A 170 -1.01 22.58 -18.30
N ASP A 171 -2.35 22.50 -18.34
CA ASP A 171 -3.12 21.53 -19.11
C ASP A 171 -2.89 21.60 -20.63
N THR A 172 -1.89 22.36 -21.10
CA THR A 172 -1.46 22.42 -22.49
C THR A 172 -0.68 21.17 -22.84
N VAL A 173 -1.35 20.27 -23.56
CA VAL A 173 -0.74 19.15 -24.25
C VAL A 173 0.20 19.69 -25.32
N ASP A 174 1.50 19.62 -25.08
CA ASP A 174 2.48 19.72 -26.15
C ASP A 174 2.38 18.48 -27.06
N PRO A 175 2.03 18.63 -28.36
CA PRO A 175 1.94 17.53 -29.29
C PRO A 175 3.29 16.81 -29.53
N GLU A 176 4.44 17.46 -29.31
CA GLU A 176 5.74 16.79 -29.43
C GLU A 176 6.02 15.81 -28.27
N ASN A 177 5.47 16.09 -27.09
CA ASN A 177 5.49 15.18 -25.94
C ASN A 177 4.56 13.95 -26.11
N GLU A 178 3.82 13.84 -27.22
CA GLU A 178 3.03 12.64 -27.52
C GLU A 178 3.92 11.43 -27.84
N LYS A 179 5.11 11.64 -28.40
CA LYS A 179 6.10 10.59 -28.67
C LYS A 179 6.81 10.06 -27.41
N THR A 180 6.83 10.83 -26.31
CA THR A 180 7.41 10.41 -25.02
C THR A 180 6.39 9.72 -24.10
N ARG A 181 5.08 9.77 -24.43
CA ARG A 181 4.00 9.13 -23.66
C ARG A 181 4.16 7.62 -23.47
N ASP A 182 4.80 6.95 -24.42
CA ASP A 182 5.03 5.49 -24.39
C ASP A 182 6.34 5.08 -23.70
N LYS A 183 7.14 6.04 -23.20
CA LYS A 183 8.47 5.74 -22.64
C LYS A 183 8.44 5.14 -21.24
N PHE A 184 7.33 5.18 -20.51
CA PHE A 184 7.25 4.56 -19.18
C PHE A 184 5.99 3.71 -19.03
N ASN A 185 6.19 2.42 -18.76
CA ASN A 185 5.12 1.44 -18.73
C ASN A 185 5.46 0.35 -17.70
N LEU A 186 5.11 0.60 -16.44
CA LEU A 186 5.22 -0.38 -15.35
C LEU A 186 4.20 -1.51 -15.48
N MET A 187 3.22 -1.35 -16.37
CA MET A 187 2.27 -2.41 -16.72
C MET A 187 2.79 -3.29 -17.85
N ASP A 188 4.09 -3.29 -18.18
CA ASP A 188 4.58 -4.14 -19.24
C ASP A 188 4.35 -5.64 -18.92
N GLY A 189 3.93 -6.43 -19.90
CA GLY A 189 3.47 -7.82 -19.71
C GLY A 189 2.04 -7.97 -19.18
N PHE A 190 1.35 -6.90 -18.76
CA PHE A 190 -0.07 -6.98 -18.38
C PHE A 190 -0.98 -7.16 -19.61
N PRO A 191 -2.16 -7.79 -19.45
CA PRO A 191 -3.15 -7.90 -20.51
C PRO A 191 -3.52 -6.55 -21.13
N LYS A 192 -3.68 -6.51 -22.46
CA LYS A 192 -3.99 -5.28 -23.20
C LYS A 192 -5.21 -4.54 -22.62
N PHE A 193 -6.28 -5.26 -22.29
CA PHE A 193 -7.49 -4.63 -21.74
C PHE A 193 -7.23 -3.91 -20.39
N MET A 194 -6.34 -4.41 -19.54
CA MET A 194 -5.97 -3.74 -18.28
C MET A 194 -5.20 -2.45 -18.55
N LYS A 195 -4.27 -2.47 -19.51
CA LYS A 195 -3.56 -1.27 -19.96
C LYS A 195 -4.54 -0.23 -20.50
N GLU A 196 -5.51 -0.64 -21.33
CA GLU A 196 -6.51 0.27 -21.88
C GLU A 196 -7.46 0.84 -20.80
N ILE A 197 -7.78 0.06 -19.75
CA ILE A 197 -8.52 0.58 -18.59
C ILE A 197 -7.69 1.64 -17.86
N ALA A 198 -6.41 1.37 -17.59
CA ALA A 198 -5.54 2.31 -16.88
C ALA A 198 -5.27 3.61 -17.67
N LYS A 199 -5.38 3.57 -19.00
CA LYS A 199 -5.28 4.75 -19.88
C LYS A 199 -6.54 5.63 -19.88
N LYS A 200 -7.66 5.20 -19.28
CA LYS A 200 -8.89 6.01 -19.25
C LYS A 200 -8.66 7.30 -18.46
N PRO A 201 -9.20 8.46 -18.92
CA PRO A 201 -8.93 9.77 -18.31
C PRO A 201 -9.20 9.86 -16.80
N HIS A 202 -10.18 9.11 -16.30
CA HIS A 202 -10.60 9.15 -14.90
C HIS A 202 -9.92 8.09 -14.02
N PHE A 203 -9.22 7.10 -14.59
CA PHE A 203 -8.71 5.96 -13.82
C PHE A 203 -7.79 6.41 -12.67
N TYR A 204 -6.73 7.17 -12.96
CA TYR A 204 -5.84 7.67 -11.93
C TYR A 204 -6.50 8.75 -11.07
N LYS A 205 -7.33 9.62 -11.65
CA LYS A 205 -8.04 10.67 -10.89
C LYS A 205 -8.94 10.07 -9.81
N ASP A 206 -9.64 8.98 -10.14
CA ASP A 206 -10.54 8.30 -9.21
C ASP A 206 -9.76 7.56 -8.13
N ALA A 207 -8.64 6.92 -8.48
CA ALA A 207 -7.73 6.31 -7.52
C ALA A 207 -7.08 7.34 -6.57
N GLU A 208 -6.67 8.49 -7.09
CA GLU A 208 -6.12 9.60 -6.31
C GLU A 208 -7.16 10.21 -5.38
N ARG A 209 -8.42 10.32 -5.83
CA ARG A 209 -9.54 10.70 -4.97
C ARG A 209 -9.75 9.70 -3.85
N LEU A 210 -9.76 8.40 -4.16
CA LEU A 210 -10.00 7.33 -3.19
C LEU A 210 -8.91 7.28 -2.11
N LEU A 211 -7.65 7.48 -2.50
CA LEU A 211 -6.48 7.38 -1.62
C LEU A 211 -5.95 8.74 -1.15
N HIS A 212 -6.65 9.82 -1.48
CA HIS A 212 -6.29 11.20 -1.11
C HIS A 212 -4.84 11.56 -1.52
N VAL A 213 -4.47 11.20 -2.74
CA VAL A 213 -3.11 11.37 -3.26
C VAL A 213 -2.87 12.81 -3.66
N LYS A 214 -1.74 13.36 -3.22
CA LYS A 214 -1.26 14.69 -3.60
C LYS A 214 0.22 14.63 -4.00
N PRO A 215 0.65 15.36 -5.02
CA PRO A 215 2.07 15.63 -5.23
C PRO A 215 2.66 16.34 -4.00
N ALA A 216 3.89 15.99 -3.62
CA ALA A 216 4.53 16.45 -2.39
C ALA A 216 4.60 18.00 -2.31
N ASN A 217 4.88 18.65 -3.44
CA ASN A 217 4.90 20.11 -3.57
C ASN A 217 3.52 20.78 -3.51
N LYS A 218 2.43 20.01 -3.47
CA LYS A 218 1.03 20.48 -3.34
C LYS A 218 0.41 20.08 -1.99
N ILE A 219 1.21 19.54 -1.06
CA ILE A 219 0.77 19.27 0.31
C ILE A 219 0.86 20.58 1.10
N GLU A 220 -0.29 21.07 1.57
CA GLU A 220 -0.40 22.35 2.29
C GLU A 220 0.07 22.31 3.76
N ASP A 221 0.61 21.17 4.20
CA ASP A 221 1.14 21.02 5.55
C ASP A 221 2.45 21.82 5.72
N PRO A 222 2.67 22.54 6.84
CA PRO A 222 3.87 23.34 7.05
C PRO A 222 5.20 22.59 6.99
N VAL A 223 5.19 21.26 7.18
CA VAL A 223 6.39 20.40 7.06
C VAL A 223 6.74 20.16 5.59
N TYR A 224 5.74 19.93 4.72
CA TYR A 224 5.94 19.70 3.28
C TYR A 224 5.97 20.98 2.44
N LYS A 225 5.20 22.00 2.83
CA LYS A 225 5.18 23.33 2.21
C LYS A 225 6.43 24.10 2.61
N SER A 226 7.57 23.59 2.17
CA SER A 226 8.89 23.99 2.63
C SER A 226 9.77 24.42 1.47
N VAL A 227 10.82 25.15 1.83
CA VAL A 227 11.94 25.47 0.96
C VAL A 227 12.66 24.19 0.51
N LEU A 228 12.73 23.17 1.38
CA LEU A 228 13.43 21.92 1.12
C LEU A 228 12.86 21.17 -0.10
N GLN A 229 11.53 21.04 -0.21
CA GLN A 229 10.91 20.41 -1.38
C GLN A 229 11.29 21.14 -2.68
N LYS A 230 11.26 22.48 -2.69
CA LYS A 230 11.61 23.27 -3.87
C LYS A 230 13.08 23.09 -4.26
N GLN A 231 13.97 22.96 -3.28
CA GLN A 231 15.40 22.73 -3.51
C GLN A 231 15.65 21.36 -4.14
N PHE A 232 15.09 20.27 -3.57
CA PHE A 232 15.18 18.92 -4.15
C PHE A 232 14.63 18.86 -5.58
N ASP A 233 13.44 19.43 -5.79
CA ASP A 233 12.80 19.50 -7.10
C ASP A 233 13.66 20.21 -8.14
N ARG A 234 14.29 21.34 -7.77
CA ARG A 234 15.15 22.10 -8.67
C ARG A 234 16.43 21.34 -8.97
N TYR A 235 17.07 20.79 -7.94
CA TYR A 235 18.31 20.04 -8.07
C TYR A 235 18.15 18.84 -9.02
N LEU A 236 17.13 17.99 -8.76
CA LEU A 236 16.90 16.80 -9.58
C LEU A 236 16.51 17.13 -11.02
N ARG A 237 15.76 18.22 -11.26
CA ARG A 237 15.44 18.66 -12.63
C ARG A 237 16.69 19.15 -13.35
N SER A 238 17.51 19.96 -12.67
CA SER A 238 18.77 20.45 -13.23
C SER A 238 19.70 19.30 -13.59
N ALA A 239 19.74 18.22 -12.80
CA ALA A 239 20.54 17.04 -13.11
C ALA A 239 20.05 16.29 -14.38
N LEU A 240 18.77 16.40 -14.75
CA LEU A 240 18.21 15.71 -15.92
C LEU A 240 18.24 16.52 -17.21
N ASP A 241 18.07 17.85 -17.14
CA ASP A 241 17.89 18.73 -18.32
C ASP A 241 19.23 19.36 -18.79
N ASP A 242 20.32 18.57 -18.89
CA ASP A 242 21.71 18.99 -19.22
C ASP A 242 22.60 19.39 -18.02
N GLY A 243 22.35 18.81 -16.84
CA GLY A 243 23.16 19.03 -15.64
C GLY A 243 24.58 18.45 -15.69
N PRO A 244 25.46 18.84 -14.76
CA PRO A 244 26.84 18.33 -14.69
C PRO A 244 26.93 16.84 -14.32
N VAL A 245 25.83 16.24 -13.88
CA VAL A 245 25.73 14.85 -13.44
C VAL A 245 24.84 14.08 -14.40
N ASP A 246 25.44 13.16 -15.16
CA ASP A 246 24.70 12.17 -15.95
C ASP A 246 24.19 11.07 -15.02
N ILE A 247 22.87 11.00 -14.78
CA ILE A 247 22.27 9.94 -13.97
C ILE A 247 21.92 8.77 -14.90
N PRO A 248 22.60 7.61 -14.80
CA PRO A 248 22.52 6.55 -15.79
C PRO A 248 21.09 6.07 -16.12
N GLY A 249 20.62 6.39 -17.32
CA GLY A 249 19.31 5.94 -17.81
C GLY A 249 18.11 6.60 -17.11
N ALA A 250 18.33 7.68 -16.35
CA ALA A 250 17.25 8.45 -15.77
C ALA A 250 16.43 9.14 -16.87
N LEU A 251 15.11 9.10 -16.72
CA LEU A 251 14.17 9.58 -17.74
C LEU A 251 13.31 10.76 -17.25
N CYS A 252 12.95 10.75 -15.97
CA CYS A 252 12.15 11.81 -15.39
C CYS A 252 12.28 11.89 -13.88
N THR A 253 12.09 13.10 -13.37
CA THR A 253 11.88 13.39 -11.95
C THR A 253 10.60 14.18 -11.76
N GLU A 254 9.91 13.92 -10.66
CA GLU A 254 8.71 14.66 -10.28
C GLU A 254 8.59 14.73 -8.75
N PRO A 255 7.85 15.71 -8.20
CA PRO A 255 7.44 15.67 -6.80
C PRO A 255 6.67 14.37 -6.53
N ALA A 256 7.01 13.69 -5.43
CA ALA A 256 6.42 12.39 -5.13
C ALA A 256 4.90 12.49 -4.98
N ARG A 257 4.16 11.57 -5.58
CA ARG A 257 2.72 11.43 -5.34
C ARG A 257 2.52 10.61 -4.07
N LEU A 258 1.97 11.23 -3.04
CA LEU A 258 1.83 10.64 -1.71
C LEU A 258 0.36 10.54 -1.32
N ALA A 259 -0.07 9.38 -0.83
CA ALA A 259 -1.39 9.17 -0.26
C ALA A 259 -1.45 9.81 1.13
N THR A 260 -2.26 10.86 1.27
CA THR A 260 -2.34 11.68 2.49
C THR A 260 -3.57 11.33 3.30
N GLY A 261 -3.45 11.31 4.62
CA GLY A 261 -4.57 11.04 5.52
C GLY A 261 -5.68 12.08 5.40
N VAL A 262 -6.92 11.68 5.64
CA VAL A 262 -8.06 12.61 5.67
C VAL A 262 -7.95 13.49 6.93
N PRO A 263 -8.12 14.82 6.83
CA PRO A 263 -8.24 15.66 8.03
C PRO A 263 -9.52 15.28 8.79
N ILE A 264 -9.41 14.48 9.83
CA ILE A 264 -10.54 14.17 10.73
C ILE A 264 -10.47 15.16 11.91
N GLY A 265 -11.36 16.15 11.92
CA GLY A 265 -11.51 17.11 13.04
C GLY A 265 -10.59 18.33 12.99
N LEU A 266 -10.46 19.02 14.13
CA LEU A 266 -9.53 20.15 14.28
C LEU A 266 -8.11 19.69 13.89
N PRO A 267 -7.33 20.53 13.18
CA PRO A 267 -6.03 20.15 12.68
C PRO A 267 -5.11 19.75 13.84
N THR A 268 -4.94 18.45 14.05
CA THR A 268 -3.75 17.94 14.72
C THR A 268 -2.58 18.40 13.87
N GLN A 269 -1.70 19.23 14.43
CA GLN A 269 -0.55 19.77 13.71
C GLN A 269 0.23 18.65 13.02
N GLY A 270 0.39 18.74 11.69
CA GLY A 270 1.30 17.89 10.94
C GLY A 270 0.67 17.02 9.85
N PHE A 271 1.54 16.61 8.93
CA PHE A 271 1.26 15.69 7.85
C PHE A 271 0.75 14.35 8.38
N ARG A 272 -0.31 13.81 7.76
CA ARG A 272 -0.85 12.49 8.06
C ARG A 272 -0.71 11.59 6.87
N GLN A 273 -0.35 10.35 7.13
CA GLN A 273 -0.25 9.27 6.16
C GLN A 273 -1.60 8.57 6.00
N PHE A 274 -1.91 8.09 4.79
CA PHE A 274 -3.17 7.40 4.51
C PHE A 274 -3.17 5.97 5.05
N SER A 275 -4.30 5.53 5.63
CA SER A 275 -4.62 4.12 5.90
C SER A 275 -6.04 3.79 5.40
N VAL A 276 -6.24 2.56 4.93
CA VAL A 276 -7.53 2.07 4.46
C VAL A 276 -8.54 1.96 5.61
N VAL A 277 -8.09 1.76 6.86
CA VAL A 277 -8.94 1.52 8.02
C VAL A 277 -10.00 2.62 8.18
N GLY A 278 -9.56 3.88 8.26
CA GLY A 278 -10.47 5.01 8.42
C GLY A 278 -11.45 5.16 7.25
N SER A 279 -10.99 4.89 6.03
CA SER A 279 -11.82 4.98 4.82
C SER A 279 -12.91 3.92 4.79
N LEU A 280 -12.59 2.65 5.07
CA LEU A 280 -13.58 1.57 5.14
C LEU A 280 -14.60 1.81 6.27
N LEU A 281 -14.15 2.26 7.44
CA LEU A 281 -15.07 2.58 8.55
C LEU A 281 -15.98 3.76 8.20
N SER A 282 -15.47 4.75 7.46
CA SER A 282 -16.28 5.89 6.99
C SER A 282 -17.37 5.45 6.01
N ILE A 283 -17.04 4.54 5.07
CA ILE A 283 -18.03 3.95 4.15
C ILE A 283 -19.08 3.15 4.95
N ASN A 284 -18.65 2.35 5.93
CA ASN A 284 -19.55 1.59 6.79
C ASN A 284 -20.52 2.50 7.56
N GLU A 285 -20.01 3.56 8.19
CA GLU A 285 -20.83 4.54 8.89
C GLU A 285 -21.84 5.21 7.94
N TRP A 286 -21.40 5.60 6.74
CA TRP A 286 -22.27 6.18 5.73
C TRP A 286 -23.39 5.25 5.30
N GLN A 287 -23.08 3.97 5.00
CA GLN A 287 -24.07 2.98 4.64
C GLN A 287 -25.06 2.70 5.78
N ASN A 288 -24.58 2.66 7.03
CA ASN A 288 -25.46 2.54 8.20
C ASN A 288 -26.41 3.73 8.32
N LYS A 289 -25.97 4.96 7.99
CA LYS A 289 -26.85 6.13 7.94
C LYS A 289 -27.90 6.01 6.84
N LEU A 290 -27.52 5.57 5.63
CA LEU A 290 -28.45 5.38 4.52
C LEU A 290 -29.50 4.30 4.80
N ALA A 291 -29.08 3.17 5.40
CA ALA A 291 -29.98 2.07 5.77
C ALA A 291 -31.03 2.47 6.83
N ARG A 292 -30.70 3.42 7.71
CA ARG A 292 -31.61 3.93 8.76
C ARG A 292 -32.56 5.03 8.29
N GLN A 293 -32.45 5.50 7.05
CA GLN A 293 -33.41 6.46 6.49
C GLN A 293 -34.79 5.83 6.34
N ASN A 294 -35.83 6.66 6.26
CA ASN A 294 -37.19 6.21 6.00
C ASN A 294 -37.78 6.98 4.80
N PRO A 295 -37.85 6.37 3.59
CA PRO A 295 -37.47 4.98 3.29
C PRO A 295 -35.93 4.77 3.29
N PRO A 296 -35.45 3.52 3.43
CA PRO A 296 -34.02 3.21 3.34
C PRO A 296 -33.44 3.61 1.99
N ALA A 297 -32.21 4.14 2.00
CA ALA A 297 -31.50 4.61 0.81
C ALA A 297 -30.21 3.81 0.51
N GLY A 298 -29.96 2.73 1.26
CA GLY A 298 -28.81 1.86 1.08
C GLY A 298 -28.85 0.63 2.01
N SER A 299 -27.79 -0.17 1.97
CA SER A 299 -27.64 -1.41 2.76
C SER A 299 -26.39 -1.35 3.65
N PRO A 300 -26.45 -1.80 4.91
CA PRO A 300 -25.28 -1.85 5.78
C PRO A 300 -24.22 -2.82 5.24
N ILE A 301 -22.95 -2.53 5.50
CA ILE A 301 -21.84 -3.46 5.24
C ILE A 301 -21.66 -4.34 6.48
N MET A 302 -21.59 -5.65 6.28
CA MET A 302 -21.24 -6.56 7.36
C MET A 302 -19.74 -6.78 7.37
N ILE A 303 -19.04 -6.36 8.42
CA ILE A 303 -17.59 -6.53 8.54
C ILE A 303 -17.29 -7.56 9.63
N ALA A 304 -16.79 -8.73 9.26
CA ALA A 304 -16.39 -9.77 10.20
C ALA A 304 -14.86 -9.85 10.26
N THR A 305 -14.29 -9.52 11.43
CA THR A 305 -12.86 -9.71 11.73
C THR A 305 -12.62 -11.11 12.30
N ASP A 306 -11.35 -11.48 12.41
CA ASP A 306 -10.91 -12.77 12.96
C ASP A 306 -11.52 -13.98 12.20
N VAL A 307 -11.77 -13.80 10.89
CA VAL A 307 -12.31 -14.80 9.97
C VAL A 307 -11.25 -15.19 8.94
N VAL A 308 -10.62 -16.33 9.16
CA VAL A 308 -9.68 -16.92 8.20
C VAL A 308 -10.48 -17.66 7.14
N ILE A 309 -10.27 -17.32 5.86
CA ILE A 309 -10.72 -18.16 4.75
C ILE A 309 -9.64 -19.17 4.41
N GLU A 310 -9.97 -20.44 4.57
CA GLU A 310 -9.03 -21.55 4.41
C GLU A 310 -9.01 -22.06 2.96
N ARG A 311 -10.21 -22.24 2.40
CA ARG A 311 -10.47 -22.72 1.04
C ARG A 311 -11.93 -22.50 0.68
N PHE A 312 -12.28 -22.76 -0.57
CA PHE A 312 -13.66 -22.80 -1.04
C PHE A 312 -13.93 -24.04 -1.88
N GLU A 313 -15.20 -24.41 -1.94
CA GLU A 313 -15.72 -25.43 -2.85
C GLU A 313 -16.40 -24.75 -4.03
N VAL A 314 -16.32 -25.38 -5.19
CA VAL A 314 -16.94 -24.89 -6.42
C VAL A 314 -18.05 -25.82 -6.90
N GLU A 315 -19.08 -25.25 -7.51
CA GLU A 315 -20.19 -25.98 -8.12
C GLU A 315 -20.51 -25.41 -9.51
N GLY A 316 -21.13 -26.24 -10.35
CA GLY A 316 -21.75 -25.79 -11.59
C GLY A 316 -22.25 -26.94 -12.49
N PRO A 317 -22.98 -26.61 -13.57
CA PRO A 317 -23.71 -27.60 -14.37
C PRO A 317 -22.77 -28.62 -15.04
N GLY A 318 -23.16 -29.89 -15.03
CA GLY A 318 -22.40 -30.97 -15.69
C GLY A 318 -20.98 -31.15 -15.17
N GLY A 319 -20.73 -30.82 -13.89
CA GLY A 319 -19.40 -30.88 -13.27
C GLY A 319 -18.42 -29.83 -13.81
N LYS A 320 -18.93 -28.73 -14.41
CA LYS A 320 -18.12 -27.56 -14.77
C LYS A 320 -18.29 -26.52 -13.68
N PRO A 321 -17.27 -26.22 -12.86
CA PRO A 321 -17.40 -25.23 -11.82
C PRO A 321 -17.58 -23.85 -12.44
N THR A 322 -18.64 -23.16 -12.04
CA THR A 322 -18.94 -21.80 -12.48
C THR A 322 -18.98 -20.81 -11.34
N HIS A 323 -19.16 -21.28 -10.10
CA HIS A 323 -19.27 -20.42 -8.92
C HIS A 323 -18.77 -21.14 -7.66
N ALA A 324 -18.41 -20.36 -6.64
CA ALA A 324 -18.15 -20.86 -5.30
C ALA A 324 -19.48 -21.24 -4.62
N ARG A 325 -19.48 -22.36 -3.89
CA ARG A 325 -20.65 -22.89 -3.16
C ARG A 325 -20.48 -22.80 -1.65
N VAL A 326 -19.28 -23.09 -1.15
CA VAL A 326 -18.99 -23.08 0.29
C VAL A 326 -17.65 -22.39 0.50
N LEU A 327 -17.60 -21.42 1.41
CA LEU A 327 -16.34 -20.90 1.93
C LEU A 327 -16.06 -21.56 3.28
N HIS A 328 -14.94 -22.24 3.40
CA HIS A 328 -14.49 -22.82 4.67
C HIS A 328 -13.76 -21.74 5.45
N THR A 329 -14.24 -21.46 6.67
CA THR A 329 -13.72 -20.40 7.51
C THR A 329 -13.40 -20.88 8.92
N SER A 330 -12.50 -20.18 9.62
CA SER A 330 -12.18 -20.44 11.04
C SER A 330 -13.39 -20.32 11.98
N ARG A 331 -14.46 -19.64 11.55
CA ARG A 331 -15.71 -19.49 12.31
C ARG A 331 -16.84 -20.40 11.79
N GLY A 332 -16.48 -21.43 11.02
CA GLY A 332 -17.41 -22.38 10.41
C GLY A 332 -17.69 -22.10 8.93
N PRO A 333 -18.31 -23.05 8.22
CA PRO A 333 -18.55 -22.92 6.78
C PRO A 333 -19.64 -21.89 6.47
N LEU A 334 -19.40 -21.04 5.46
CA LEU A 334 -20.40 -20.16 4.88
C LEU A 334 -20.93 -20.77 3.58
N THR A 335 -22.22 -21.05 3.52
CA THR A 335 -22.86 -21.63 2.32
C THR A 335 -23.43 -20.54 1.43
N LEU A 336 -22.97 -20.49 0.17
CA LEU A 336 -23.36 -19.52 -0.83
C LEU A 336 -24.56 -20.05 -1.63
N ARG A 337 -25.76 -19.56 -1.31
CA ARG A 337 -27.00 -20.08 -1.90
C ARG A 337 -27.24 -19.51 -3.29
N GLY A 338 -27.67 -20.37 -4.22
CA GLY A 338 -28.21 -19.96 -5.52
C GLY A 338 -27.18 -19.48 -6.55
N GLY A 339 -25.87 -19.57 -6.27
CA GLY A 339 -24.80 -19.29 -7.24
C GLY A 339 -24.77 -17.85 -7.77
N LYS A 340 -25.37 -16.89 -7.04
CA LYS A 340 -25.42 -15.48 -7.43
C LYS A 340 -24.41 -14.60 -6.70
N THR A 341 -23.91 -15.05 -5.55
CA THR A 341 -22.95 -14.31 -4.73
C THR A 341 -21.58 -14.30 -5.39
N ASN A 342 -21.02 -13.12 -5.59
CA ASN A 342 -19.63 -12.99 -6.04
C ASN A 342 -18.68 -13.16 -4.85
N VAL A 343 -17.54 -13.82 -5.08
CA VAL A 343 -16.46 -13.93 -4.09
C VAL A 343 -15.25 -13.18 -4.63
N ILE A 344 -14.81 -12.16 -3.90
CA ILE A 344 -13.72 -11.28 -4.29
C ILE A 344 -12.54 -11.54 -3.36
N LEU A 345 -11.47 -12.14 -3.88
CA LEU A 345 -10.24 -12.34 -3.11
C LEU A 345 -9.38 -11.07 -3.14
N ALA A 346 -9.43 -10.30 -2.05
CA ALA A 346 -8.72 -9.05 -1.82
C ALA A 346 -7.68 -9.15 -0.68
N THR A 347 -7.17 -10.36 -0.40
CA THR A 347 -6.23 -10.66 0.69
C THR A 347 -4.76 -10.40 0.37
N GLY A 348 -4.46 -9.78 -0.77
CA GLY A 348 -3.10 -9.64 -1.30
C GLY A 348 -2.64 -10.87 -2.12
N ALA A 349 -1.52 -10.72 -2.84
CA ALA A 349 -1.08 -11.69 -3.86
C ALA A 349 -0.81 -13.09 -3.28
N ILE A 350 -0.08 -13.18 -2.17
CA ILE A 350 0.29 -14.48 -1.59
C ILE A 350 -0.91 -15.18 -0.95
N PRO A 351 -1.67 -14.57 0.00
CA PRO A 351 -2.77 -15.27 0.65
C PRO A 351 -3.91 -15.63 -0.32
N ALA A 352 -4.18 -14.80 -1.33
CA ALA A 352 -5.18 -15.14 -2.36
C ALA A 352 -4.74 -16.36 -3.17
N THR A 353 -3.44 -16.45 -3.49
CA THR A 353 -2.85 -17.61 -4.16
C THR A 353 -2.95 -18.86 -3.29
N THR A 354 -2.67 -18.77 -1.98
CA THR A 354 -2.81 -19.88 -1.03
C THR A 354 -4.24 -20.41 -1.00
N ILE A 355 -5.24 -19.53 -0.88
CA ILE A 355 -6.66 -19.92 -0.91
C ILE A 355 -6.98 -20.65 -2.21
N LEU A 356 -6.54 -20.13 -3.37
CA LEU A 356 -6.76 -20.78 -4.67
C LEU A 356 -6.10 -22.16 -4.76
N LEU A 357 -4.86 -22.30 -4.27
CA LEU A 357 -4.13 -23.58 -4.25
C LEU A 357 -4.82 -24.62 -3.36
N ASN A 358 -5.39 -24.20 -2.23
CA ASN A 358 -6.14 -25.07 -1.31
C ASN A 358 -7.55 -25.41 -1.80
N SER A 359 -8.09 -24.66 -2.76
CA SER A 359 -9.49 -24.78 -3.21
C SER A 359 -9.65 -25.58 -4.51
N LEU A 360 -8.68 -25.49 -5.41
CA LEU A 360 -8.81 -26.01 -6.78
C LEU A 360 -8.05 -27.34 -6.93
N ASP A 361 -8.77 -28.43 -7.21
CA ASP A 361 -8.21 -29.76 -7.47
C ASP A 361 -7.43 -29.85 -8.80
N GLU A 362 -6.50 -30.80 -8.91
CA GLU A 362 -5.70 -31.15 -10.10
C GLU A 362 -6.54 -31.29 -11.38
N THR A 363 -7.77 -31.80 -11.33
CA THR A 363 -8.64 -31.88 -12.51
C THR A 363 -9.05 -30.52 -13.09
N LEU A 364 -9.17 -29.48 -12.24
CA LEU A 364 -9.35 -28.09 -12.69
C LEU A 364 -8.04 -27.46 -13.13
N LYS A 365 -6.90 -27.98 -12.66
CA LYS A 365 -5.57 -27.64 -13.19
C LYS A 365 -5.30 -28.25 -14.57
N ILE A 366 -5.98 -29.36 -14.92
CA ILE A 366 -5.81 -30.12 -16.17
C ILE A 366 -6.85 -29.77 -17.27
N ARG A 367 -8.15 -29.55 -16.96
CA ARG A 367 -9.21 -29.25 -17.96
C ARG A 367 -9.00 -27.97 -18.77
N ALA A 368 -8.17 -27.14 -18.17
CA ALA A 368 -7.39 -26.05 -18.71
C ALA A 368 -6.74 -26.34 -20.10
N ARG A 369 -6.38 -27.60 -20.39
CA ARG A 369 -5.70 -28.02 -21.63
C ARG A 369 -6.60 -28.47 -22.79
N THR A 370 -7.86 -28.83 -22.55
CA THR A 370 -8.71 -29.49 -23.57
C THR A 370 -9.80 -28.60 -24.16
N SER A 371 -9.88 -27.33 -23.74
CA SER A 371 -10.93 -26.38 -24.17
C SER A 371 -10.31 -25.06 -24.66
N GLY A 372 -9.45 -25.10 -25.67
CA GLY A 372 -8.78 -23.91 -26.21
C GLY A 372 -7.61 -23.39 -25.36
N PRO A 373 -6.88 -22.34 -25.79
CA PRO A 373 -5.59 -21.93 -25.22
C PRO A 373 -5.68 -21.23 -23.85
N LEU A 374 -6.80 -21.35 -23.12
CA LEU A 374 -6.93 -20.77 -21.79
C LEU A 374 -6.84 -21.84 -20.71
N LEU A 375 -5.79 -21.68 -19.91
CA LEU A 375 -5.48 -22.32 -18.63
C LEU A 375 -4.44 -23.47 -18.81
N VAL A 376 -3.17 -23.16 -18.54
CA VAL A 376 -2.37 -24.02 -17.65
C VAL A 376 -2.58 -23.35 -16.31
N ASN A 377 -2.94 -24.04 -15.22
CA ASN A 377 -3.18 -23.36 -13.93
C ASN A 377 -1.95 -22.50 -13.57
N PRO A 378 -2.00 -21.17 -13.74
CA PRO A 378 -0.85 -20.31 -13.54
C PRO A 378 -0.81 -19.84 -12.08
N THR A 379 -1.68 -20.36 -11.22
CA THR A 379 -1.74 -20.00 -9.80
C THR A 379 -0.38 -20.25 -9.17
N GLY A 380 0.15 -19.22 -8.51
CA GLY A 380 1.48 -19.25 -7.92
C GLY A 380 2.62 -19.16 -8.92
N LYS A 381 2.40 -18.94 -10.22
CA LYS A 381 3.47 -18.70 -11.19
C LYS A 381 3.65 -17.21 -11.45
N ARG A 382 4.81 -16.84 -12.01
CA ARG A 382 5.14 -15.46 -12.42
C ARG A 382 5.06 -14.47 -11.26
N ILE A 383 5.60 -14.86 -10.11
CA ILE A 383 5.78 -13.92 -9.01
C ILE A 383 6.73 -12.85 -9.48
N THR A 384 6.29 -11.61 -9.36
CA THR A 384 7.07 -10.41 -9.67
C THR A 384 7.02 -9.50 -8.46
N SER A 385 8.10 -8.75 -8.28
CA SER A 385 8.27 -7.78 -7.19
C SER A 385 9.23 -6.70 -7.67
N HIS A 386 9.64 -5.81 -6.77
CA HIS A 386 10.89 -5.08 -6.91
C HIS A 386 11.93 -5.69 -5.97
N PHE A 387 13.18 -5.75 -6.41
CA PHE A 387 14.29 -5.84 -5.47
C PHE A 387 14.65 -4.42 -5.02
N ARG A 388 15.07 -4.27 -3.77
CA ARG A 388 15.24 -2.98 -3.10
C ARG A 388 16.66 -2.81 -2.61
N SER A 389 17.20 -1.62 -2.84
CA SER A 389 18.39 -1.11 -2.16
C SER A 389 18.04 0.19 -1.45
N GLN A 390 18.80 0.54 -0.41
CA GLN A 390 18.60 1.77 0.35
C GLN A 390 19.93 2.50 0.52
N VAL A 391 19.91 3.80 0.25
CA VAL A 391 21.04 4.70 0.53
C VAL A 391 20.59 5.77 1.50
N LYS A 392 21.41 6.03 2.52
CA LYS A 392 21.16 7.07 3.53
C LYS A 392 22.36 8.01 3.56
N ALA A 393 22.09 9.30 3.52
CA ALA A 393 23.10 10.34 3.52
C ALA A 393 22.70 11.51 4.42
N ARG A 394 23.66 12.36 4.75
CA ARG A 394 23.40 13.65 5.39
C ARG A 394 24.37 14.70 4.89
N PHE A 395 23.92 15.94 4.77
CA PHE A 395 24.76 17.08 4.41
C PHE A 395 24.36 18.32 5.18
N LYS A 396 25.26 19.28 5.29
CA LYS A 396 24.97 20.57 5.92
C LYS A 396 24.31 21.51 4.90
N PRO A 397 23.21 22.18 5.24
CA PRO A 397 22.68 23.27 4.43
C PRO A 397 23.77 24.35 4.25
N GLY A 398 24.11 24.68 3.01
CA GLY A 398 25.08 25.72 2.67
C GLY A 398 26.49 25.25 2.27
N ASP A 399 26.95 24.08 2.74
CA ASP A 399 28.30 23.58 2.40
C ASP A 399 28.32 22.77 1.07
N ASP A 400 27.21 22.12 0.69
CA ASP A 400 27.19 21.13 -0.41
C ASP A 400 26.12 21.35 -1.52
N TRP A 401 25.16 22.27 -1.34
CA TRP A 401 24.13 22.53 -2.38
C TRP A 401 24.64 23.40 -3.53
N VAL A 402 25.72 24.13 -3.24
CA VAL A 402 26.50 24.89 -4.19
C VAL A 402 27.90 24.31 -4.05
N GLN A 403 28.17 23.15 -4.66
CA GLN A 403 29.56 22.85 -4.93
C GLN A 403 30.09 23.99 -5.78
N GLU A 404 31.05 24.71 -5.23
CA GLU A 404 31.97 25.60 -5.94
C GLU A 404 32.80 24.79 -6.95
N ASP A 405 32.17 24.10 -7.90
CA ASP A 405 32.81 23.73 -9.17
C ASP A 405 32.81 24.95 -10.11
N ALA A 406 33.02 26.14 -9.55
CA ALA A 406 33.28 27.37 -10.28
C ALA A 406 34.63 27.33 -11.03
N GLU A 407 35.42 26.27 -10.88
CA GLU A 407 36.64 26.05 -11.66
C GLU A 407 36.48 25.00 -12.79
N ALA A 408 35.32 24.34 -12.94
CA ALA A 408 35.07 23.39 -14.02
C ALA A 408 33.76 23.68 -14.78
N ASN A 409 33.82 24.68 -15.67
CA ASN A 409 32.94 24.84 -16.84
C ASN A 409 31.41 24.90 -16.64
N VAL A 410 30.88 25.16 -15.44
CA VAL A 410 29.46 25.54 -15.31
C VAL A 410 29.31 27.03 -15.64
N PRO A 411 28.50 27.43 -16.64
CA PRO A 411 28.29 28.83 -16.98
C PRO A 411 27.82 29.64 -15.75
N GLN A 412 28.51 30.75 -15.48
CA GLN A 412 28.38 31.58 -14.28
C GLN A 412 26.95 32.15 -14.09
N ASP A 413 26.17 32.19 -15.16
CA ASP A 413 24.76 32.56 -15.22
C ASP A 413 23.79 31.53 -14.62
N VAL A 414 24.16 30.24 -14.56
CA VAL A 414 23.35 29.19 -13.90
C VAL A 414 23.57 29.20 -12.38
N ALA A 415 24.81 29.40 -11.94
CA ALA A 415 25.15 29.54 -10.51
C ALA A 415 24.54 30.82 -9.90
N LEU A 416 24.50 31.92 -10.64
CA LEU A 416 23.86 33.17 -10.21
C LEU A 416 22.32 33.12 -10.25
N GLN A 417 21.71 32.26 -11.10
CA GLN A 417 20.26 32.01 -11.05
C GLN A 417 19.83 31.08 -9.90
N LEU A 418 20.75 30.29 -9.33
CA LEU A 418 20.49 29.48 -8.12
C LEU A 418 20.44 30.32 -6.84
N VAL A 419 21.07 31.50 -6.84
CA VAL A 419 21.26 32.40 -5.68
C VAL A 419 20.42 33.70 -5.81
N GLY A 420 19.52 33.77 -6.79
CA GLY A 420 18.59 34.89 -6.96
C GLY A 420 17.50 34.92 -5.87
N ASP A 421 17.56 35.97 -5.05
CA ASP A 421 16.70 36.39 -3.93
C ASP A 421 16.94 35.75 -2.55
N GLU A 422 17.02 36.61 -1.53
CA GLU A 422 17.26 36.40 -0.09
C GLU A 422 16.31 35.41 0.65
N ALA A 423 15.75 34.35 0.04
CA ALA A 423 14.60 33.63 0.62
C ALA A 423 14.59 32.09 0.49
N LEU A 424 15.73 31.39 0.70
CA LEU A 424 15.77 29.91 0.77
C LEU A 424 16.52 29.37 2.01
N ALA A 425 16.59 30.14 3.09
CA ALA A 425 17.03 29.58 4.38
C ALA A 425 16.03 28.50 4.85
N LEU A 426 16.53 27.34 5.25
CA LEU A 426 15.68 26.32 5.88
C LEU A 426 15.13 26.87 7.20
N PRO A 427 13.88 26.52 7.58
CA PRO A 427 13.32 26.97 8.85
C PRO A 427 14.17 26.53 10.03
N THR A 428 14.35 27.43 11.00
CA THR A 428 15.14 27.16 12.22
C THR A 428 14.28 26.76 13.42
N ASP A 429 12.95 26.85 13.28
CA ASP A 429 11.97 26.68 14.34
C ASP A 429 11.17 25.37 14.22
N ARG A 430 11.19 24.70 13.07
CA ARG A 430 10.47 23.44 12.83
C ARG A 430 11.14 22.51 11.80
N PRO A 431 10.92 21.19 11.89
CA PRO A 431 11.29 20.25 10.85
C PRO A 431 10.59 20.54 9.53
N VAL A 432 11.28 20.23 8.45
CA VAL A 432 10.72 20.26 7.10
C VAL A 432 11.14 19.05 6.30
N VAL A 433 10.32 18.65 5.35
CA VAL A 433 10.57 17.49 4.50
C VAL A 433 10.46 17.81 3.02
N SER A 434 11.08 16.93 2.24
CA SER A 434 10.90 16.77 0.81
C SER A 434 10.62 15.30 0.46
N ALA A 435 9.89 15.09 -0.62
CA ALA A 435 9.72 13.80 -1.25
C ALA A 435 9.70 13.98 -2.77
N SER A 436 10.63 13.34 -3.46
CA SER A 436 10.78 13.38 -4.91
C SER A 436 10.88 11.96 -5.45
N HIS A 437 10.43 11.77 -6.68
CA HIS A 437 10.42 10.47 -7.33
C HIS A 437 11.20 10.58 -8.63
N LEU A 438 12.26 9.79 -8.74
CA LEU A 438 13.12 9.69 -9.92
C LEU A 438 12.89 8.33 -10.57
N ARG A 439 12.83 8.28 -11.91
CA ARG A 439 12.59 7.03 -12.64
C ARG A 439 13.52 6.93 -13.83
N GLY A 440 13.91 5.70 -14.17
CA GLY A 440 14.77 5.42 -15.31
C GLY A 440 14.64 4.02 -15.87
N ARG A 441 15.50 3.72 -16.84
CA ARG A 441 15.59 2.43 -17.53
C ARG A 441 17.04 2.07 -17.78
N ASP A 442 17.34 0.79 -17.65
CA ASP A 442 18.61 0.23 -18.10
C ASP A 442 18.49 -0.24 -19.55
N GLU A 443 18.80 0.67 -20.49
CA GLU A 443 18.74 0.40 -21.93
C GLU A 443 19.70 -0.71 -22.37
N ASN A 444 20.80 -0.89 -21.62
CA ASN A 444 21.84 -1.87 -21.91
C ASN A 444 21.48 -3.29 -21.45
N ASN A 445 20.36 -3.44 -20.75
CA ASN A 445 20.04 -4.66 -20.01
C ASN A 445 18.56 -5.05 -20.16
N GLY A 446 18.10 -5.03 -21.40
CA GLY A 446 16.75 -5.46 -21.75
C GLY A 446 15.65 -4.48 -21.33
N ASN A 447 15.99 -3.21 -21.16
CA ASN A 447 15.07 -2.12 -20.83
C ASN A 447 14.31 -2.32 -19.51
N LEU A 448 14.95 -2.98 -18.53
CA LEU A 448 14.38 -3.10 -17.19
C LEU A 448 14.24 -1.71 -16.55
N GLN A 449 13.12 -1.49 -15.88
CA GLN A 449 12.80 -0.21 -15.25
C GLN A 449 13.34 -0.14 -13.82
N TRP A 450 13.71 1.06 -13.39
CA TRP A 450 14.03 1.34 -12.00
C TRP A 450 13.40 2.66 -11.56
N HIS A 451 13.20 2.81 -10.26
CA HIS A 451 12.75 4.06 -9.67
C HIS A 451 13.37 4.28 -8.29
N ILE A 452 13.60 5.54 -7.96
CA ILE A 452 14.16 5.98 -6.69
C ILE A 452 13.13 6.88 -6.00
N GLN A 453 12.77 6.46 -4.80
CA GLN A 453 11.98 7.23 -3.85
C GLN A 453 12.95 8.03 -2.99
N ILE A 454 13.01 9.34 -3.19
CA ILE A 454 13.97 10.23 -2.53
C ILE A 454 13.23 11.03 -1.47
N HIS A 455 13.66 10.92 -0.22
CA HIS A 455 13.10 11.64 0.91
C HIS A 455 14.19 12.44 1.63
N GLY A 456 13.96 13.74 1.79
CA GLY A 456 14.80 14.62 2.61
C GLY A 456 14.05 15.07 3.85
N THR A 457 14.74 15.13 5.00
CA THR A 457 14.25 15.75 6.23
C THR A 457 15.31 16.65 6.82
N HIS A 458 14.95 17.90 7.11
CA HIS A 458 15.77 18.81 7.88
C HIS A 458 15.20 18.94 9.30
N ILE A 459 16.04 18.77 10.31
CA ILE A 459 15.68 18.99 11.72
C ILE A 459 16.54 20.15 12.25
N PRO A 460 15.92 21.27 12.68
CA PRO A 460 16.67 22.42 13.16
C PRO A 460 17.48 22.14 14.42
N VAL A 461 18.58 22.87 14.57
CA VAL A 461 19.45 22.77 15.74
C VAL A 461 18.67 23.03 17.03
N GLY A 462 18.71 22.07 17.95
CA GLY A 462 18.06 22.20 19.26
C GLY A 462 16.53 22.08 19.26
N TYR A 463 15.94 21.64 18.15
CA TYR A 463 14.50 21.35 18.07
C TYR A 463 14.13 20.20 19.02
N HIS A 464 13.32 20.51 20.05
CA HIS A 464 12.92 19.60 21.15
C HIS A 464 14.05 18.88 21.92
N GLY A 465 15.32 19.12 21.59
CA GLY A 465 16.48 18.45 22.18
C GLY A 465 17.25 19.26 23.23
N ARG A 466 16.73 20.41 23.68
CA ARG A 466 17.44 21.21 24.71
C ARG A 466 17.51 20.46 26.03
N GLY A 467 18.72 20.26 26.55
CA GLY A 467 18.96 19.53 27.79
C GLY A 467 19.00 18.02 27.65
N LEU A 468 18.77 17.47 26.45
CA LEU A 468 18.96 16.05 26.16
C LEU A 468 20.44 15.75 25.89
N SER A 469 20.87 14.55 26.29
CA SER A 469 22.15 13.98 25.89
C SER A 469 22.21 13.73 24.37
N VAL A 470 23.42 13.52 23.84
CA VAL A 470 23.64 13.20 22.42
C VAL A 470 22.84 11.96 21.99
N GLU A 471 22.82 10.92 22.82
CA GLU A 471 22.07 9.68 22.57
C GLU A 471 20.55 9.91 22.56
N GLU A 472 20.04 10.70 23.50
CA GLU A 472 18.60 11.03 23.57
C GLU A 472 18.16 11.87 22.37
N LYS A 473 18.98 12.82 21.92
CA LYS A 473 18.74 13.58 20.69
C LYS A 473 18.75 12.69 19.46
N ALA A 474 19.73 11.80 19.35
CA ALA A 474 19.83 10.85 18.24
C ALA A 474 18.57 9.97 18.14
N ARG A 475 18.07 9.45 19.27
CA ARG A 475 16.81 8.69 19.33
C ARG A 475 15.60 9.54 18.96
N LEU A 476 15.54 10.79 19.43
CA LEU A 476 14.48 11.72 19.07
C LEU A 476 14.46 11.98 17.56
N TYR A 477 15.62 12.22 16.95
CA TYR A 477 15.75 12.55 15.54
C TYR A 477 15.48 11.36 14.63
N SER A 478 15.94 10.17 15.00
CA SER A 478 15.56 8.92 14.37
C SER A 478 14.03 8.76 14.34
N ARG A 479 13.35 8.96 15.47
CA ARG A 479 11.88 8.86 15.55
C ARG A 479 11.15 9.95 14.77
N LEU A 480 11.65 11.19 14.82
CA LEU A 480 11.08 12.30 14.05
C LEU A 480 11.22 12.02 12.55
N PHE A 481 12.40 11.60 12.10
CA PHE A 481 12.64 11.20 10.71
C PHE A 481 11.65 10.12 10.29
N THR A 482 11.55 9.03 11.05
CA THR A 482 10.57 7.97 10.77
C THR A 482 9.15 8.50 10.75
N SER A 483 8.72 9.34 11.70
CA SER A 483 7.34 9.84 11.71
C SER A 483 7.00 10.74 10.51
N LEU A 484 7.98 11.45 9.98
CA LEU A 484 7.81 12.40 8.88
C LEU A 484 8.10 11.78 7.50
N ALA A 485 8.83 10.67 7.46
CA ALA A 485 9.20 9.98 6.23
C ALA A 485 7.97 9.33 5.57
N PRO A 486 7.77 9.52 4.24
CA PRO A 486 6.71 8.83 3.51
C PRO A 486 7.01 7.34 3.33
N ASP A 487 8.25 6.89 3.53
CA ASP A 487 8.65 5.48 3.48
C ASP A 487 8.96 4.96 4.88
N ASN A 488 8.15 4.00 5.35
CA ASN A 488 8.37 3.31 6.63
C ASN A 488 9.71 2.55 6.65
N GLY A 489 10.12 1.95 5.52
CA GLY A 489 11.39 1.23 5.46
C GLY A 489 12.61 2.15 5.58
N ASP A 490 12.43 3.45 5.37
CA ASP A 490 13.48 4.46 5.42
C ASP A 490 13.57 5.04 6.83
N THR A 491 13.97 4.21 7.80
CA THR A 491 14.26 4.67 9.17
C THR A 491 15.73 4.99 9.36
N LEU A 492 16.08 5.97 10.18
CA LEU A 492 17.47 6.18 10.60
C LEU A 492 17.71 5.45 11.91
N THR A 493 18.85 4.76 12.05
CA THR A 493 19.26 4.30 13.38
C THR A 493 19.69 5.51 14.23
N PRO A 494 19.65 5.41 15.58
CA PRO A 494 20.20 6.47 16.43
C PRO A 494 21.65 6.83 16.05
N GLU A 495 22.48 5.83 15.74
CA GLU A 495 23.88 6.04 15.34
C GLU A 495 23.97 6.87 14.04
N GLN A 496 23.06 6.64 13.08
CA GLN A 496 22.98 7.43 11.84
C GLN A 496 22.46 8.87 12.08
N ALA A 497 21.67 9.07 13.13
CA ALA A 497 21.12 10.38 13.51
C ALA A 497 22.02 11.18 14.46
N GLU A 498 23.07 10.56 15.01
CA GLU A 498 23.97 11.17 15.99
C GLU A 498 24.69 12.40 15.40
N ASN A 499 24.64 13.54 16.08
CA ASN A 499 25.25 14.80 15.61
C ASN A 499 24.68 15.34 14.30
N SER A 500 23.45 14.97 13.93
CA SER A 500 22.74 15.48 12.74
C SER A 500 21.94 16.78 13.00
N ASP A 501 22.20 17.48 14.11
CA ASP A 501 21.62 18.78 14.44
C ASP A 501 21.85 19.78 13.29
N GLY A 502 20.79 20.29 12.66
CA GLY A 502 20.88 21.26 11.56
C GLY A 502 21.30 20.67 10.21
N TYR A 503 21.48 19.35 10.10
CA TYR A 503 21.72 18.69 8.81
C TYR A 503 20.40 18.49 8.04
N VAL A 504 20.52 18.25 6.74
CA VAL A 504 19.48 17.55 5.99
C VAL A 504 19.86 16.08 5.93
N LEU A 505 18.93 15.24 6.31
CA LEU A 505 19.02 13.79 6.27
C LEU A 505 18.29 13.32 5.03
N VAL A 506 18.92 12.47 4.23
CA VAL A 506 18.36 11.95 2.98
C VAL A 506 18.29 10.44 3.05
N SER A 507 17.15 9.89 2.63
CA SER A 507 16.98 8.48 2.37
C SER A 507 16.48 8.27 0.94
N CYS A 508 17.10 7.33 0.25
CA CYS A 508 16.76 6.91 -1.09
C CYS A 508 16.39 5.44 -1.07
N SER A 509 15.14 5.12 -1.36
CA SER A 509 14.68 3.76 -1.59
C SER A 509 14.65 3.47 -3.09
N VAL A 510 15.52 2.57 -3.52
CA VAL A 510 15.76 2.27 -4.93
C VAL A 510 15.13 0.93 -5.27
N LEU A 511 14.30 0.91 -6.29
CA LEU A 511 13.44 -0.22 -6.64
C LEU A 511 13.66 -0.61 -8.11
N GLY A 512 14.14 -1.83 -8.31
CA GLY A 512 14.42 -2.40 -9.64
C GLY A 512 13.36 -3.39 -10.08
N GLU A 513 12.98 -3.35 -11.36
CA GLU A 513 12.06 -4.31 -11.96
C GLU A 513 12.64 -5.73 -11.85
N HIS A 514 11.88 -6.63 -11.23
CA HIS A 514 12.20 -8.05 -11.24
C HIS A 514 12.06 -8.60 -12.68
N PRO A 515 13.08 -9.27 -13.23
CA PRO A 515 13.03 -9.76 -14.60
C PRO A 515 11.81 -10.66 -14.86
N LYS A 516 11.34 -10.64 -16.10
CA LYS A 516 10.26 -11.52 -16.56
C LYS A 516 10.80 -12.90 -16.88
N GLY A 517 9.97 -13.91 -16.67
CA GLY A 517 10.30 -15.30 -17.00
C GLY A 517 11.31 -15.94 -16.05
N THR A 518 11.42 -15.44 -14.83
CA THR A 518 12.12 -16.15 -13.75
C THR A 518 11.31 -17.37 -13.31
N PRO A 519 11.96 -18.38 -12.71
CA PRO A 519 11.27 -19.53 -12.13
C PRO A 519 10.53 -19.21 -10.82
N SER A 520 10.51 -17.94 -10.36
CA SER A 520 9.84 -17.51 -9.13
C SER A 520 8.38 -17.98 -9.05
N GLN A 521 8.05 -18.69 -7.98
CA GLN A 521 6.77 -19.38 -7.84
C GLN A 521 6.36 -19.64 -6.38
N ILE A 522 5.06 -19.84 -6.17
CA ILE A 522 4.45 -20.37 -4.96
C ILE A 522 3.96 -21.77 -5.29
N GLU A 523 4.26 -22.72 -4.41
CA GLU A 523 3.76 -24.08 -4.49
C GLU A 523 3.17 -24.53 -3.16
N LEU A 524 2.26 -25.49 -3.22
CA LEU A 524 1.65 -26.06 -2.04
C LEU A 524 2.65 -26.96 -1.31
N ASN A 525 2.90 -26.69 -0.03
CA ASN A 525 3.62 -27.58 0.86
C ASN A 525 2.65 -28.57 1.52
N GLN A 526 2.46 -29.72 0.88
CA GLN A 526 1.58 -30.78 1.40
C GLN A 526 2.02 -31.36 2.75
N SER A 527 3.27 -31.14 3.17
CA SER A 527 3.76 -31.60 4.48
C SER A 527 3.36 -30.67 5.63
N ASN A 528 2.94 -29.43 5.35
CA ASN A 528 2.42 -28.51 6.34
C ASN A 528 0.88 -28.62 6.39
N PRO A 529 0.29 -29.10 7.51
CA PRO A 529 -1.16 -29.26 7.63
C PRO A 529 -1.90 -27.93 7.83
N ASP A 530 -1.22 -26.84 8.21
CA ASP A 530 -1.84 -25.54 8.39
C ASP A 530 -2.09 -24.87 7.03
N VAL A 531 -3.35 -24.92 6.60
CA VAL A 531 -3.86 -24.36 5.33
C VAL A 531 -3.59 -22.85 5.16
N THR A 532 -3.22 -22.14 6.22
CA THR A 532 -2.90 -20.71 6.14
C THR A 532 -1.43 -20.44 5.89
N THR A 533 -0.56 -21.44 6.06
CA THR A 533 0.90 -21.34 5.93
C THR A 533 1.51 -22.47 5.08
N ASN A 534 0.68 -23.34 4.50
CA ASN A 534 1.08 -24.53 3.75
C ASN A 534 1.59 -24.25 2.33
N ILE A 535 2.39 -23.21 2.15
CA ILE A 535 3.00 -22.89 0.87
C ILE A 535 4.50 -22.70 0.99
N ARG A 536 5.22 -23.00 -0.08
CA ARG A 536 6.62 -22.65 -0.28
C ARG A 536 6.73 -21.54 -1.31
N LEU A 537 7.53 -20.53 -0.97
CA LEU A 537 7.89 -19.42 -1.82
C LEU A 537 9.29 -19.65 -2.37
N HIS A 538 9.37 -19.72 -3.70
CA HIS A 538 10.61 -19.75 -4.45
C HIS A 538 10.81 -18.40 -5.15
N LEU A 539 11.93 -17.74 -4.89
CA LEU A 539 12.32 -16.51 -5.58
C LEU A 539 13.64 -16.72 -6.29
N ASP A 540 13.73 -16.22 -7.52
CA ASP A 540 14.94 -16.24 -8.32
C ASP A 540 15.03 -14.96 -9.15
N LEU A 541 16.18 -14.30 -9.08
CA LEU A 541 16.48 -13.10 -9.87
C LEU A 541 17.10 -13.44 -11.23
N HIS A 542 17.54 -14.69 -11.43
CA HIS A 542 18.10 -15.14 -12.69
C HIS A 542 17.00 -15.53 -13.67
N THR A 543 17.20 -15.11 -14.91
CA THR A 543 16.32 -15.51 -16.01
C THR A 543 16.68 -16.93 -16.46
N THR A 544 15.69 -17.67 -16.95
CA THR A 544 15.92 -19.00 -17.51
C THR A 544 16.65 -18.90 -18.86
N SER A 545 17.27 -20.01 -19.31
CA SER A 545 17.89 -20.09 -20.65
C SER A 545 16.91 -19.87 -21.80
N SER A 546 15.60 -19.93 -21.53
CA SER A 546 14.52 -19.63 -22.48
C SER A 546 14.05 -18.18 -22.46
N SER A 547 14.58 -17.34 -21.56
CA SER A 547 14.27 -15.91 -21.52
C SER A 547 15.07 -15.14 -22.57
N ALA A 548 14.46 -14.08 -23.12
CA ALA A 548 15.15 -13.14 -24.00
C ALA A 548 16.14 -12.22 -23.25
N LEU A 549 16.10 -12.21 -21.91
CA LEU A 549 16.96 -11.41 -21.06
C LEU A 549 18.21 -12.19 -20.62
N PRO A 550 19.40 -11.54 -20.57
CA PRO A 550 20.60 -12.13 -19.99
C PRO A 550 20.39 -12.67 -18.57
N LYS A 551 21.06 -13.78 -18.22
CA LYS A 551 20.92 -14.46 -16.92
C LYS A 551 21.12 -13.54 -15.71
N ASP A 552 21.99 -12.54 -15.84
CA ASP A 552 22.39 -11.64 -14.74
C ASP A 552 21.75 -10.24 -14.86
N SER A 553 20.62 -10.13 -15.56
CA SER A 553 19.99 -8.82 -15.81
C SER A 553 19.59 -8.12 -14.51
N ALA A 554 19.03 -8.82 -13.52
CA ALA A 554 18.71 -8.19 -12.24
C ALA A 554 19.94 -7.61 -11.52
N ILE A 555 21.06 -8.33 -11.54
CA ILE A 555 22.31 -7.91 -10.88
C ILE A 555 22.92 -6.69 -11.58
N LYS A 556 22.89 -6.65 -12.90
CA LYS A 556 23.32 -5.46 -13.67
C LYS A 556 22.42 -4.25 -13.39
N LEU A 557 21.11 -4.45 -13.33
CA LEU A 557 20.16 -3.39 -13.00
C LEU A 557 20.41 -2.86 -11.59
N TRP A 558 20.74 -3.73 -10.62
CA TRP A 558 21.15 -3.30 -9.29
C TRP A 558 22.35 -2.35 -9.35
N LYS A 559 23.39 -2.69 -10.12
CA LYS A 559 24.55 -1.79 -10.25
C LYS A 559 24.14 -0.41 -10.81
N THR A 560 23.34 -0.40 -11.89
CA THR A 560 22.80 0.83 -12.47
C THR A 560 21.99 1.63 -11.44
N MET A 561 21.22 0.95 -10.59
CA MET A 561 20.44 1.57 -9.51
C MET A 561 21.33 2.21 -8.44
N GLU A 562 22.41 1.55 -8.03
CA GLU A 562 23.36 2.10 -7.06
C GLU A 562 24.04 3.34 -7.64
N GLU A 563 24.61 3.25 -8.84
CA GLU A 563 25.22 4.38 -9.56
C GLU A 563 24.22 5.55 -9.67
N SER A 564 23.01 5.29 -10.15
CA SER A 564 21.94 6.29 -10.28
C SER A 564 21.48 6.92 -8.96
N THR A 565 21.81 6.30 -7.82
CA THR A 565 21.44 6.82 -6.50
C THR A 565 22.56 7.65 -5.88
N TYR A 566 23.82 7.31 -6.17
CA TYR A 566 24.99 8.01 -5.64
C TYR A 566 25.40 9.22 -6.49
N ASP A 567 25.30 9.12 -7.81
CA ASP A 567 25.65 10.18 -8.76
C ASP A 567 24.90 11.50 -8.49
N PRO A 568 23.57 11.50 -8.22
CA PRO A 568 22.83 12.72 -7.87
C PRO A 568 23.27 13.36 -6.55
N PHE A 569 24.23 12.81 -5.81
CA PHE A 569 24.73 13.44 -4.59
C PHE A 569 26.26 13.61 -4.62
N GLY A 570 26.89 13.46 -5.80
CA GLY A 570 28.32 13.72 -5.98
C GLY A 570 29.24 12.72 -5.26
N TYR A 571 28.74 11.55 -4.86
CA TYR A 571 29.55 10.51 -4.25
C TYR A 571 29.79 9.41 -5.29
N PRO A 572 31.03 9.04 -5.64
CA PRO A 572 31.24 7.86 -6.47
C PRO A 572 30.84 6.59 -5.68
N ALA A 573 30.11 5.68 -6.33
CA ALA A 573 29.86 4.35 -5.80
C ALA A 573 31.21 3.65 -5.52
N LYS A 574 31.46 3.26 -4.27
CA LYS A 574 32.71 2.61 -3.85
C LYS A 574 32.69 1.10 -4.05
#